data_AF-A0A9W8WVP6-F1
#
_entry.id   AF-A0A9W8WVP6-F1
#
_cell.length_a   1.000
_cell.length_b   1.000
_cell.length_c   1.000
_cell.angle_alpha   90.00
_cell.angle_beta   90.00
_cell.angle_gamma   90.00
#
_symmetry.space_group_name_H-M   'P 1'
#
loop_
_entity.id
_entity.type
_entity.pdbx_description
1 polymer ?
#
loop_
_entity_poly.entity_id
_entity_poly.type
_entity_poly.pdbx_seq_one_letter_code
_entity_poly.pdbx_strand_id
1 'polypeptide(L)'
;MPMTMTQLLRSPLSALILFTCALTTSAHGGGDHSQIVVAPDADWATRHMAEEHHISGFDATTFFNLHDYDSTGVWTAPDIRRTYGLMDPSSASISETKKQMVVQTILDMFDIDKNGEISLQEFQTKDSQDVKLPDFGMGPGHHGDDEYEYEIHHWEKYHSGDDVKEEDLTHPEDIEHFKLHEQREQQQEEWERLERGIVEKNIPAKYRQN
;
A
#
# COMPACT_ATOMS: atom_id res chain seq x y z
N MET A 1 -66.80 -8.57 49.85
CA MET A 1 -67.83 -7.77 49.17
C MET A 1 -67.15 -7.01 48.05
N PRO A 2 -67.42 -7.38 46.79
CA PRO A 2 -66.81 -6.81 45.58
C PRO A 2 -67.58 -5.58 45.10
N MET A 3 -66.96 -4.71 44.31
CA MET A 3 -67.69 -4.01 43.25
C MET A 3 -66.74 -3.62 42.11
N THR A 4 -67.06 -4.18 40.95
CA THR A 4 -66.54 -3.90 39.62
C THR A 4 -66.93 -2.51 39.15
N MET A 5 -66.03 -1.80 38.46
CA MET A 5 -66.41 -0.87 37.41
C MET A 5 -65.55 -1.07 36.16
N THR A 6 -66.22 -0.90 35.04
CA THR A 6 -65.93 -1.42 33.70
C THR A 6 -65.34 -0.31 32.82
N GLN A 7 -64.36 -0.70 31.99
CA GLN A 7 -63.91 -0.19 30.68
C GLN A 7 -63.96 1.31 30.36
N LEU A 8 -62.89 1.79 29.69
CA LEU A 8 -62.97 2.30 28.32
C LEU A 8 -61.56 2.50 27.72
N LEU A 9 -61.36 1.98 26.51
CA LEU A 9 -60.18 2.22 25.67
C LEU A 9 -59.97 3.72 25.43
N ARG A 10 -58.71 4.17 25.51
CA ARG A 10 -58.19 5.30 24.72
C ARG A 10 -56.73 5.06 24.37
N SER A 11 -56.46 4.58 23.15
CA SER A 11 -55.22 4.94 22.46
C SER A 11 -55.39 6.34 21.89
N PRO A 12 -54.33 7.16 21.91
CA PRO A 12 -53.93 7.73 20.63
C PRO A 12 -52.41 7.67 20.40
N LEU A 13 -52.10 7.46 19.12
CA LEU A 13 -50.88 7.79 18.39
C LEU A 13 -49.98 8.82 19.07
N SER A 14 -48.68 8.51 19.13
CA SER A 14 -47.50 9.39 18.92
C SER A 14 -46.32 8.74 19.68
N ALA A 15 -45.13 8.53 19.16
CA ALA A 15 -44.53 8.90 17.90
C ALA A 15 -43.44 7.87 17.59
N LEU A 16 -43.34 7.57 16.32
CA LEU A 16 -42.28 6.84 15.64
C LEU A 16 -40.93 7.52 15.92
N ILE A 17 -40.05 6.89 16.71
CA ILE A 17 -38.63 7.27 16.76
C ILE A 17 -37.88 6.28 15.87
N LEU A 18 -37.81 6.61 14.58
CA LEU A 18 -36.84 6.05 13.65
C LEU A 18 -35.50 6.72 13.93
N PHE A 19 -34.59 5.99 14.57
CA PHE A 19 -33.20 6.39 14.75
C PHE A 19 -32.47 6.14 13.42
N THR A 20 -32.56 7.10 12.50
CA THR A 20 -31.71 7.13 11.30
C THR A 20 -30.32 7.60 11.70
N CYS A 21 -29.43 6.66 11.99
CA CYS A 21 -27.99 6.92 11.94
C CYS A 21 -27.59 7.13 10.48
N ALA A 22 -27.72 8.36 9.98
CA ALA A 22 -26.97 8.76 8.80
C ALA A 22 -25.51 8.86 9.23
N LEU A 23 -24.74 7.80 9.02
CA LEU A 23 -23.29 7.87 9.02
C LEU A 23 -22.91 8.82 7.89
N THR A 24 -22.57 10.06 8.24
CA THR A 24 -21.82 10.94 7.36
C THR A 24 -20.44 10.32 7.20
N THR A 25 -20.28 9.47 6.20
CA THR A 25 -18.96 9.15 5.67
C THR A 25 -18.39 10.44 5.10
N SER A 26 -17.70 11.21 5.94
CA SER A 26 -16.79 12.24 5.46
C SER A 26 -15.57 11.50 4.93
N ALA A 27 -15.57 11.20 3.63
CA ALA A 27 -14.32 10.92 2.93
C ALA A 27 -13.46 12.19 3.05
N HIS A 28 -12.47 12.17 3.93
CA HIS A 28 -11.51 13.27 4.06
C HIS A 28 -10.51 13.15 2.92
N GLY A 29 -10.88 13.60 1.72
CA GLY A 29 -9.95 13.85 0.61
C GLY A 29 -9.47 15.30 0.65
N GLY A 30 -8.88 15.70 1.77
CA GLY A 30 -8.49 17.09 2.04
C GLY A 30 -7.58 17.16 3.25
N GLY A 31 -6.56 16.29 3.26
CA GLY A 31 -5.39 16.47 4.10
C GLY A 31 -4.37 17.25 3.29
N ASP A 32 -3.71 18.21 3.92
CA ASP A 32 -2.52 18.87 3.41
C ASP A 32 -1.54 17.79 2.89
N HIS A 33 -1.43 17.62 1.57
CA HIS A 33 -0.55 16.66 0.87
C HIS A 33 0.92 17.11 0.95
N SER A 34 1.31 17.72 2.06
CA SER A 34 2.66 18.19 2.26
C SER A 34 3.55 17.04 2.69
N GLN A 35 4.62 16.84 1.92
CA GLN A 35 5.67 15.87 2.23
C GLN A 35 6.21 16.08 3.64
N ILE A 36 6.39 14.99 4.38
CA ILE A 36 6.90 15.04 5.75
C ILE A 36 8.35 15.55 5.73
N VAL A 37 8.61 16.64 6.45
CA VAL A 37 9.98 17.17 6.57
C VAL A 37 10.80 16.26 7.47
N VAL A 38 11.76 15.55 6.88
CA VAL A 38 12.70 14.66 7.58
C VAL A 38 14.01 15.41 7.89
N ALA A 39 14.60 15.14 9.06
CA ALA A 39 15.92 15.69 9.40
C ALA A 39 17.00 15.17 8.45
N PRO A 40 18.00 15.99 8.05
CA PRO A 40 19.05 15.57 7.11
C PRO A 40 19.90 14.38 7.58
N ASP A 41 19.95 14.15 8.89
CA ASP A 41 20.70 13.08 9.57
C ASP A 41 19.80 11.95 10.08
N ALA A 42 18.52 11.92 9.71
CA ALA A 42 17.62 10.82 10.04
C ALA A 42 18.14 9.49 9.47
N ASP A 43 17.90 8.40 10.21
CA ASP A 43 18.22 7.07 9.71
C ASP A 43 17.35 6.67 8.51
N TRP A 44 17.80 5.66 7.78
CA TRP A 44 17.15 5.23 6.54
C TRP A 44 15.69 4.82 6.78
N ALA A 45 15.37 4.11 7.86
CA ALA A 45 14.00 3.66 8.13
C ALA A 45 13.09 4.85 8.44
N THR A 46 13.57 5.85 9.18
CA THR A 46 12.83 7.09 9.43
C THR A 46 12.51 7.83 8.14
N ARG A 47 13.50 7.96 7.25
CA ARG A 47 13.30 8.61 5.95
C ARG A 47 12.36 7.80 5.05
N HIS A 48 12.55 6.48 4.99
CA HIS A 48 11.70 5.54 4.26
C HIS A 48 10.22 5.68 4.68
N MET A 49 9.94 5.65 5.98
CA MET A 49 8.57 5.76 6.49
C MET A 49 7.93 7.11 6.18
N ALA A 50 8.71 8.18 6.14
CA ALA A 50 8.21 9.50 5.80
C ALA A 50 7.93 9.66 4.30
N GLU A 51 8.82 9.15 3.44
CA GLU A 51 8.75 9.32 1.98
C GLU A 51 7.80 8.30 1.31
N GLU A 52 7.75 7.05 1.77
CA GLU A 52 6.95 5.98 1.14
C GLU A 52 5.58 5.74 1.81
N HIS A 53 5.45 6.10 3.10
CA HIS A 53 4.24 5.80 3.89
C HIS A 53 3.60 7.02 4.56
N HIS A 54 4.20 8.21 4.44
CA HIS A 54 3.77 9.43 5.14
C HIS A 54 3.58 9.23 6.65
N ILE A 55 4.51 8.52 7.30
CA ILE A 55 4.51 8.26 8.74
C ILE A 55 5.76 8.85 9.39
N SER A 56 5.59 9.84 10.27
CA SER A 56 6.69 10.49 11.02
C SER A 56 6.93 9.89 12.41
N GLY A 57 6.14 8.89 12.82
CA GLY A 57 6.23 8.29 14.16
C GLY A 57 5.77 6.84 14.13
N PHE A 58 6.70 5.92 14.36
CA PHE A 58 6.48 4.48 14.34
C PHE A 58 7.40 3.78 15.34
N ASP A 59 7.07 2.55 15.68
CA ASP A 59 7.94 1.64 16.44
C ASP A 59 8.42 0.48 15.54
N ALA A 60 9.35 -0.33 16.05
CA ALA A 60 9.88 -1.47 15.32
C ALA A 60 8.79 -2.46 14.89
N THR A 61 7.73 -2.61 15.69
CA THR A 61 6.59 -3.48 15.37
C THR A 61 5.80 -2.99 14.16
N THR A 62 5.52 -1.68 14.12
CA THR A 62 4.80 -1.03 13.03
C THR A 62 5.62 -1.14 11.74
N PHE A 63 6.92 -0.82 11.81
CA PHE A 63 7.81 -0.95 10.67
C PHE A 63 7.86 -2.40 10.15
N PHE A 64 8.04 -3.38 11.04
CA PHE A 64 8.09 -4.78 10.66
C PHE A 64 6.81 -5.23 9.95
N ASN A 65 5.64 -4.97 10.55
CA ASN A 65 4.36 -5.44 10.03
C ASN A 65 3.97 -4.78 8.70
N LEU A 66 4.35 -3.51 8.47
CA LEU A 66 4.06 -2.84 7.21
C LEU A 66 4.83 -3.44 6.02
N HIS A 67 5.97 -4.08 6.27
CA HIS A 67 6.79 -4.69 5.23
C HIS A 67 6.88 -6.21 5.33
N ASP A 68 6.03 -6.83 6.15
CA ASP A 68 5.67 -8.24 6.07
C ASP A 68 4.56 -8.37 5.00
N TYR A 69 4.96 -8.29 3.73
CA TYR A 69 4.03 -8.08 2.62
C TYR A 69 3.07 -9.24 2.40
N ASP A 70 3.46 -10.46 2.79
CA ASP A 70 2.61 -11.65 2.71
C ASP A 70 2.00 -12.07 4.06
N SER A 71 2.22 -11.27 5.11
CA SER A 71 1.65 -11.46 6.45
C SER A 71 1.99 -12.82 7.06
N THR A 72 3.22 -13.29 6.84
CA THR A 72 3.70 -14.58 7.36
C THR A 72 4.30 -14.46 8.77
N GLY A 73 4.52 -13.24 9.26
CA GLY A 73 5.12 -12.94 10.56
C GLY A 73 6.64 -12.97 10.56
N VAL A 74 7.26 -13.09 9.39
CA VAL A 74 8.70 -13.15 9.15
C VAL A 74 9.05 -12.30 7.93
N TRP A 75 10.24 -11.70 7.92
CA TRP A 75 10.79 -11.14 6.69
C TRP A 75 11.69 -12.15 6.01
N THR A 76 11.38 -12.41 4.75
CA THR A 76 12.15 -13.26 3.85
C THR A 76 13.01 -12.41 2.91
N ALA A 77 13.83 -13.06 2.08
CA ALA A 77 14.61 -12.36 1.06
C ALA A 77 13.76 -11.47 0.12
N PRO A 78 12.58 -11.92 -0.38
CA PRO A 78 11.62 -11.06 -1.07
C PRO A 78 11.22 -9.80 -0.30
N ASP A 79 10.87 -9.90 0.98
CA ASP A 79 10.44 -8.75 1.79
C ASP A 79 11.56 -7.74 1.95
N ILE A 80 12.78 -8.21 2.20
CA ILE A 80 13.97 -7.35 2.27
C ILE A 80 14.21 -6.66 0.93
N ARG A 81 14.16 -7.40 -0.20
CA ARG A 81 14.34 -6.81 -1.53
C ARG A 81 13.28 -5.76 -1.82
N ARG A 82 12.02 -6.05 -1.50
CA ARG A 82 10.91 -5.15 -1.75
C ARG A 82 11.03 -3.89 -0.91
N THR A 83 11.31 -4.00 0.39
CA THR A 83 11.51 -2.87 1.31
C THR A 83 12.61 -1.89 0.87
N TYR A 84 13.68 -2.39 0.25
CA TYR A 84 14.76 -1.56 -0.31
C TYR A 84 14.53 -1.17 -1.78
N GLY A 85 13.32 -1.35 -2.31
CA GLY A 85 12.94 -1.05 -3.70
C GLY A 85 13.72 -1.81 -4.77
N LEU A 86 14.31 -2.95 -4.43
CA LEU A 86 15.16 -3.74 -5.34
C LEU A 86 14.37 -4.60 -6.33
N MET A 87 13.04 -4.55 -6.25
CA MET A 87 12.10 -5.17 -7.18
C MET A 87 11.45 -4.15 -8.12
N ASP A 88 11.57 -2.86 -7.81
CA ASP A 88 11.02 -1.77 -8.62
C ASP A 88 11.82 -1.58 -9.93
N PRO A 89 11.17 -1.21 -11.06
CA PRO A 89 11.86 -0.93 -12.32
C PRO A 89 12.98 0.11 -12.23
N SER A 90 12.88 1.11 -11.34
CA SER A 90 13.95 2.11 -11.12
C SER A 90 15.27 1.46 -10.66
N SER A 91 15.19 0.31 -10.00
CA SER A 91 16.36 -0.46 -9.55
C SER A 91 17.01 -1.32 -10.66
N ALA A 92 16.54 -1.25 -11.91
CA ALA A 92 17.04 -2.08 -13.02
C ALA A 92 18.54 -1.89 -13.30
N SER A 93 19.11 -0.73 -12.95
CA SER A 93 20.55 -0.46 -13.08
C SER A 93 21.41 -1.16 -12.01
N ILE A 94 20.79 -1.65 -10.93
CA ILE A 94 21.46 -2.33 -9.84
C ILE A 94 21.60 -3.82 -10.20
N SER A 95 22.84 -4.31 -10.28
CA SER A 95 23.12 -5.71 -10.58
C SER A 95 22.53 -6.66 -9.52
N GLU A 96 22.08 -7.86 -9.93
CA GLU A 96 21.58 -8.89 -9.01
C GLU A 96 22.55 -9.24 -7.88
N THR A 97 23.86 -9.24 -8.14
CA THR A 97 24.88 -9.48 -7.08
C THR A 97 24.81 -8.43 -5.97
N LYS A 98 24.59 -7.15 -6.33
CA LYS A 98 24.42 -6.08 -5.33
C LYS A 98 23.09 -6.22 -4.59
N LYS A 99 22.01 -6.58 -5.29
CA LYS A 99 20.70 -6.84 -4.66
C LYS A 99 20.78 -7.99 -3.65
N GLN A 100 21.49 -9.07 -4.00
CA GLN A 100 21.73 -10.19 -3.09
C GLN A 100 22.63 -9.80 -1.89
N MET A 101 23.61 -8.91 -2.10
CA MET A 101 24.44 -8.40 -1.02
C MET A 101 23.62 -7.61 0.02
N VAL A 102 22.62 -6.84 -0.41
CA VAL A 102 21.67 -6.18 0.51
C VAL A 102 20.95 -7.22 1.36
N VAL A 103 20.32 -8.22 0.74
CA VAL A 103 19.63 -9.30 1.45
C VAL A 103 20.53 -9.99 2.46
N GLN A 104 21.73 -10.38 2.04
CA GLN A 104 22.67 -11.08 2.93
C GLN A 104 23.10 -10.20 4.10
N THR A 105 23.36 -8.92 3.86
CA THR A 105 23.75 -7.97 4.92
C THR A 105 22.65 -7.85 5.98
N ILE A 106 21.39 -7.76 5.55
CA ILE A 106 20.26 -7.65 6.46
C ILE A 106 20.06 -8.94 7.27
N LEU A 107 20.11 -10.12 6.63
CA LEU A 107 20.08 -11.40 7.35
C LEU A 107 21.26 -11.53 8.32
N ASP A 108 22.47 -11.16 7.92
CA ASP A 108 23.64 -11.22 8.81
C ASP A 108 23.45 -10.38 10.07
N MET A 109 22.79 -9.22 9.94
CA MET A 109 22.50 -8.29 11.03
C MET A 109 21.34 -8.74 11.91
N PHE A 110 20.23 -9.20 11.32
CA PHE A 110 18.95 -9.35 12.02
C PHE A 110 18.51 -10.80 12.25
N ASP A 111 18.85 -11.75 11.38
CA ASP A 111 18.55 -13.18 11.58
C ASP A 111 19.53 -13.74 12.64
N ILE A 112 19.03 -13.94 13.86
CA ILE A 112 19.83 -14.33 15.03
C ILE A 112 20.04 -15.84 15.04
N ASP A 113 19.00 -16.60 14.73
CA ASP A 113 19.03 -18.06 14.77
C ASP A 113 19.62 -18.71 13.50
N LYS A 114 19.84 -17.91 12.45
CA LYS A 114 20.41 -18.29 11.15
C LYS A 114 19.52 -19.24 10.36
N ASN A 115 18.20 -19.07 10.45
CA ASN A 115 17.23 -19.86 9.68
C ASN A 115 16.95 -19.31 8.27
N GLY A 116 17.46 -18.11 7.93
CA GLY A 116 17.30 -17.49 6.62
C GLY A 116 16.13 -16.51 6.51
N GLU A 117 15.43 -16.25 7.62
CA GLU A 117 14.29 -15.34 7.74
C GLU A 117 14.47 -14.49 9.01
N ILE A 118 13.75 -13.38 9.13
CA ILE A 118 13.82 -12.51 10.32
C ILE A 118 12.44 -12.47 10.96
N SER A 119 12.31 -13.00 12.16
CA SER A 119 11.08 -12.89 12.94
C SER A 119 10.91 -11.50 13.56
N LEU A 120 9.66 -11.13 13.89
CA LEU A 120 9.37 -9.90 14.63
C LEU A 120 10.20 -9.80 15.92
N GLN A 121 10.38 -10.91 16.64
CA GLN A 121 11.15 -10.93 17.88
C GLN A 121 12.62 -10.58 17.65
N GLU A 122 13.22 -11.10 16.59
CA GLU A 122 14.61 -10.80 16.23
C GLU A 122 14.77 -9.34 15.82
N PHE A 123 13.84 -8.84 15.00
CA PHE A 123 13.80 -7.44 14.60
C PHE A 123 13.72 -6.50 15.80
N GLN A 124 12.77 -6.72 16.72
CA GLN A 124 12.63 -5.95 17.95
C GLN A 124 13.85 -6.09 18.87
N THR A 125 14.46 -7.27 18.94
CA THR A 125 15.69 -7.49 19.73
C THR A 125 16.81 -6.60 19.22
N LYS A 126 16.98 -6.51 17.89
CA LYS A 126 18.02 -5.69 17.26
C LYS A 126 17.75 -4.19 17.39
N ASP A 127 16.50 -3.76 17.22
CA ASP A 127 16.11 -2.38 17.46
C ASP A 127 16.38 -1.96 18.92
N SER A 128 16.09 -2.83 19.91
CA SER A 128 16.40 -2.56 21.32
C SER A 128 17.90 -2.43 21.63
N GLN A 129 18.75 -2.93 20.73
CA GLN A 129 20.20 -2.80 20.77
C GLN A 129 20.71 -1.61 19.95
N ASP A 130 19.80 -0.74 19.49
CA ASP A 130 20.05 0.41 18.63
C ASP A 130 20.68 0.04 17.27
N VAL A 131 20.42 -1.18 16.79
CA VAL A 131 20.84 -1.61 15.44
C VAL A 131 19.84 -1.04 14.44
N LYS A 132 20.33 -0.14 13.58
CA LYS A 132 19.53 0.49 12.52
C LYS A 132 19.69 -0.22 11.18
N LEU A 133 18.65 -0.15 10.37
CA LEU A 133 18.70 -0.58 8.98
C LEU A 133 19.68 0.31 8.20
N PRO A 134 20.64 -0.28 7.47
CA PRO A 134 21.67 0.48 6.76
C PRO A 134 21.12 1.17 5.50
N ASP A 135 21.56 2.41 5.26
CA ASP A 135 21.38 3.05 3.97
C ASP A 135 22.41 2.53 2.97
N PHE A 136 21.97 1.81 1.93
CA PHE A 136 22.84 1.32 0.86
C PHE A 136 23.07 2.36 -0.25
N GLY A 137 22.49 3.56 -0.15
CA GLY A 137 22.54 4.60 -1.17
C GLY A 137 21.76 4.23 -2.43
N MET A 138 20.69 3.45 -2.28
CA MET A 138 19.87 2.92 -3.38
C MET A 138 18.52 3.65 -3.55
N GLY A 139 18.28 4.69 -2.76
CA GLY A 139 17.04 5.46 -2.78
C GLY A 139 16.16 5.21 -1.55
N PRO A 140 14.92 5.70 -1.58
CA PRO A 140 14.02 5.64 -0.44
C PRO A 140 13.47 4.24 -0.22
N GLY A 141 13.32 3.44 -1.28
CA GLY A 141 12.90 2.04 -1.19
C GLY A 141 11.54 1.73 -1.80
N HIS A 142 11.16 2.42 -2.89
CA HIS A 142 9.94 2.23 -3.68
C HIS A 142 9.41 0.79 -3.70
N HIS A 143 8.22 0.58 -3.17
CA HIS A 143 7.60 -0.75 -3.03
C HIS A 143 6.09 -0.80 -3.22
N GLY A 144 5.49 0.35 -3.50
CA GLY A 144 4.13 0.49 -4.00
C GLY A 144 4.00 0.00 -5.44
N ASP A 145 2.78 0.08 -5.95
CA ASP A 145 2.57 -0.07 -7.39
C ASP A 145 2.85 1.26 -8.11
N ASP A 146 2.92 1.19 -9.43
CA ASP A 146 3.29 2.33 -10.27
C ASP A 146 2.27 3.49 -10.22
N GLU A 147 1.03 3.25 -9.77
CA GLU A 147 0.06 4.30 -9.49
C GLU A 147 0.39 5.02 -8.19
N TYR A 148 0.59 4.25 -7.11
CA TYR A 148 0.93 4.78 -5.80
C TYR A 148 2.25 5.55 -5.83
N GLU A 149 3.28 4.98 -6.46
CA GLU A 149 4.60 5.64 -6.58
C GLU A 149 4.52 6.95 -7.37
N TYR A 150 3.70 7.01 -8.42
CA TYR A 150 3.45 8.25 -9.15
C TYR A 150 2.72 9.29 -8.27
N GLU A 151 1.69 8.87 -7.54
CA GLU A 151 0.93 9.73 -6.64
C GLU A 151 1.86 10.39 -5.61
N ILE A 152 2.63 9.59 -4.87
CA ILE A 152 3.38 10.09 -3.72
C ILE A 152 4.68 10.82 -4.09
N HIS A 153 5.38 10.40 -5.16
CA HIS A 153 6.70 10.96 -5.51
C HIS A 153 6.64 12.06 -6.56
N HIS A 154 5.59 12.06 -7.39
CA HIS A 154 5.45 13.02 -8.48
C HIS A 154 4.23 13.92 -8.28
N TRP A 155 3.03 13.34 -8.18
CA TRP A 155 1.80 14.13 -8.11
C TRP A 155 1.76 15.02 -6.87
N GLU A 156 1.97 14.47 -5.68
CA GLU A 156 1.98 15.26 -4.45
C GLU A 156 3.06 16.34 -4.46
N LYS A 157 4.19 16.08 -5.12
CA LYS A 157 5.31 17.02 -5.15
C LYS A 157 5.09 18.20 -6.10
N TYR A 158 4.49 17.96 -7.26
CA TYR A 158 4.40 18.96 -8.32
C TYR A 158 2.98 19.49 -8.55
N HIS A 159 1.95 18.74 -8.15
CA HIS A 159 0.54 18.98 -8.53
C HIS A 159 -0.43 19.14 -7.35
N SER A 160 0.03 19.08 -6.09
CA SER A 160 -0.85 19.20 -4.91
C SER A 160 -1.09 20.61 -4.39
N GLY A 161 -0.35 21.62 -4.90
CA GLY A 161 -0.40 22.98 -4.39
C GLY A 161 -1.57 23.82 -4.95
N ASP A 162 -1.99 24.84 -4.20
CA ASP A 162 -3.08 25.75 -4.59
C ASP A 162 -2.78 26.58 -5.86
N ASP A 163 -1.51 26.68 -6.26
CA ASP A 163 -1.03 27.52 -7.37
C ASP A 163 -0.75 26.73 -8.67
N VAL A 164 -1.09 25.43 -8.73
CA VAL A 164 -0.84 24.55 -9.88
C VAL A 164 -1.63 25.02 -11.11
N LYS A 165 -0.96 25.09 -12.26
CA LYS A 165 -1.54 25.50 -13.55
C LYS A 165 -1.59 24.34 -14.52
N GLU A 166 -2.36 24.50 -15.59
CA GLU A 166 -2.46 23.50 -16.66
C GLU A 166 -1.10 23.19 -17.30
N GLU A 167 -0.21 24.18 -17.40
CA GLU A 167 1.14 23.97 -17.94
C GLU A 167 2.01 23.07 -17.03
N ASP A 168 1.73 23.05 -15.72
CA ASP A 168 2.49 22.26 -14.76
C ASP A 168 2.13 20.78 -14.90
N LEU A 169 0.94 20.41 -15.40
CA LEU A 169 0.44 19.02 -15.52
C LEU A 169 1.09 18.19 -16.66
N THR A 170 2.27 18.59 -17.14
CA THR A 170 2.88 18.02 -18.36
C THR A 170 4.37 17.71 -18.22
N HIS A 171 4.83 17.38 -17.01
CA HIS A 171 6.19 16.91 -16.81
C HIS A 171 6.45 15.63 -17.64
N PRO A 172 7.71 15.37 -18.03
CA PRO A 172 8.06 14.13 -18.72
C PRO A 172 7.55 12.87 -18.02
N GLU A 173 7.57 12.85 -16.69
CA GLU A 173 7.07 11.77 -15.85
C GLU A 173 5.53 11.61 -15.93
N ASP A 174 4.78 12.72 -15.97
CA ASP A 174 3.31 12.71 -16.20
C ASP A 174 2.99 12.03 -17.54
N ILE A 175 3.70 12.43 -18.59
CA ILE A 175 3.52 11.92 -19.96
C ILE A 175 3.86 10.43 -20.02
N GLU A 176 4.95 10.01 -19.39
CA GLU A 176 5.35 8.60 -19.35
C GLU A 176 4.34 7.73 -18.59
N HIS A 177 3.89 8.20 -17.43
CA HIS A 177 2.88 7.52 -16.61
C HIS A 177 1.56 7.34 -17.38
N PHE A 178 1.01 8.40 -17.98
CA PHE A 178 -0.23 8.30 -18.77
C PHE A 178 -0.07 7.44 -20.02
N LYS A 179 1.07 7.51 -20.69
CA LYS A 179 1.37 6.64 -21.84
C LYS A 179 1.43 5.17 -21.44
N LEU A 180 1.88 4.85 -20.22
CA LEU A 180 1.86 3.49 -19.69
C LEU A 180 0.42 3.02 -19.42
N HIS A 181 -0.42 3.88 -18.85
CA HIS A 181 -1.86 3.60 -18.69
C HIS A 181 -2.56 3.34 -20.02
N GLU A 182 -2.38 4.20 -21.02
CA GLU A 182 -2.95 4.00 -22.36
C GLU A 182 -2.55 2.63 -22.95
N GLN A 183 -1.29 2.21 -22.77
CA GLN A 183 -0.83 0.90 -23.24
C GLN A 183 -1.48 -0.26 -22.49
N ARG A 184 -1.69 -0.12 -21.18
CA ARG A 184 -2.33 -1.15 -20.35
C ARG A 184 -3.81 -1.28 -20.65
N GLU A 185 -4.50 -0.16 -20.82
CA GLU A 185 -5.91 -0.13 -21.23
C GLU A 185 -6.09 -0.80 -22.59
N GLN A 186 -5.24 -0.49 -23.57
CA GLN A 186 -5.26 -1.15 -24.87
C GLN A 186 -5.06 -2.67 -24.72
N GLN A 187 -4.06 -3.13 -23.97
CA GLN A 187 -3.82 -4.55 -23.73
C GLN A 187 -5.01 -5.25 -23.05
N GLN A 188 -5.64 -4.57 -22.07
CA GLN A 188 -6.82 -5.07 -21.37
C GLN A 188 -8.02 -5.19 -22.32
N GLU A 189 -8.29 -4.17 -23.15
CA GLU A 189 -9.35 -4.21 -24.15
C GLU A 189 -9.14 -5.34 -25.17
N GLU A 190 -7.90 -5.57 -25.60
CA GLU A 190 -7.56 -6.67 -26.50
C GLU A 190 -7.81 -8.02 -25.84
N TRP A 191 -7.40 -8.18 -24.58
CA TRP A 191 -7.63 -9.39 -23.80
C TRP A 191 -9.13 -9.66 -23.61
N GLU A 192 -9.90 -8.65 -23.22
CA GLU A 192 -11.36 -8.76 -23.09
C GLU A 192 -12.04 -9.10 -24.41
N ARG A 193 -11.58 -8.54 -25.52
CA ARG A 193 -12.09 -8.87 -26.86
C ARG A 193 -11.84 -10.33 -27.22
N LEU A 194 -10.70 -10.90 -26.83
CA LEU A 194 -10.36 -12.31 -27.04
C LEU A 194 -11.14 -13.25 -26.11
N GLU A 195 -11.42 -12.82 -24.87
CA GLU A 195 -12.22 -13.57 -23.89
C GLU A 195 -13.74 -13.44 -24.11
N ARG A 196 -14.19 -12.41 -24.84
CA ARG A 196 -15.60 -12.28 -25.25
C ARG A 196 -15.95 -13.32 -26.31
N GLY A 197 -16.30 -14.51 -25.85
CA GLY A 197 -16.88 -15.57 -26.64
C GLY A 197 -16.54 -16.95 -26.10
N ILE A 198 -17.42 -17.93 -26.35
CA ILE A 198 -17.02 -19.32 -26.16
C ILE A 198 -15.96 -19.62 -27.23
N VAL A 199 -14.71 -19.83 -26.82
CA VAL A 199 -13.66 -20.32 -27.70
C VAL A 199 -14.01 -21.78 -28.05
N GLU A 200 -14.75 -22.02 -29.14
CA GLU A 200 -15.30 -23.34 -29.48
C GLU A 200 -14.24 -24.46 -29.52
N LYS A 201 -13.01 -24.13 -29.93
CA LYS A 201 -11.87 -25.06 -29.92
C LYS A 201 -11.50 -25.54 -28.50
N ASN A 202 -11.75 -24.74 -27.46
CA ASN A 202 -11.49 -25.05 -26.07
C ASN A 202 -12.64 -25.83 -25.41
N ILE A 203 -13.80 -25.98 -26.08
CA ILE A 203 -14.89 -26.85 -25.59
C ILE A 203 -14.41 -28.30 -25.66
N PRO A 204 -14.29 -29.02 -24.52
CA PRO A 204 -13.94 -30.43 -24.53
C PRO A 204 -14.94 -31.25 -25.38
N ALA A 205 -14.45 -32.26 -26.10
CA ALA A 205 -15.25 -33.03 -27.06
C ALA A 205 -16.56 -33.60 -26.47
N LYS A 206 -16.57 -33.94 -25.17
CA LYS A 206 -17.75 -34.43 -24.43
C LYS A 206 -18.92 -33.44 -24.32
N TYR A 207 -18.70 -32.16 -24.63
CA TYR A 207 -19.73 -31.11 -24.58
C TYR A 207 -20.12 -30.56 -25.97
N ARG A 208 -19.53 -31.08 -27.05
CA ARG A 208 -19.92 -30.71 -28.42
C ARG A 208 -21.13 -31.56 -28.82
N GLN A 209 -22.29 -30.94 -29.07
CA GLN A 209 -23.43 -31.62 -29.69
C GLN A 209 -23.25 -31.63 -31.21
N ASN A 210 -23.43 -32.79 -31.84
CA ASN A 210 -23.34 -32.98 -33.31
C ASN A 210 -24.54 -32.37 -34.03
#